data_AF-A0A7C3RJU5-F1
#
_entry.id   AF-A0A7C3RJU5-F1
#
_cell.length_a   1.000
_cell.length_b   1.000
_cell.length_c   1.000
_cell.angle_alpha   90.00
_cell.angle_beta   90.00
_cell.angle_gamma   90.00
#
_symmetry.space_group_name_H-M   'P 1'
#
loop_
_entity.id
_entity.type
_entity.pdbx_description
1 polymer ?
#
loop_
_entity_poly.entity_id
_entity_poly.type
_entity_poly.pdbx_seq_one_letter_code
_entity_poly.pdbx_strand_id
1 'polypeptide(L)'
;MMMNFPKKPHWIILGPEQSWKIAFKQHGIWGLKEMLYPEWKALDPGDILFFYITKTVRGIVGIGRMVTKFIQDKPLWPDEREAGKVIYPFRFEFWIDYLLEEKDWKEKRYLLDYLFKRCGEELIFYN
;
A
#
# COMPACT_ATOMS: atom_id res chain seq x y z
N MET A 1 -17.69 14.98 27.89
CA MET A 1 -17.91 13.94 26.84
C MET A 1 -16.69 13.98 25.93
N MET A 2 -15.73 13.07 26.10
CA MET A 2 -14.62 12.95 25.15
C MET A 2 -15.17 12.28 23.88
N MET A 3 -15.02 12.93 22.73
CA MET A 3 -15.29 12.29 21.45
C MET A 3 -14.22 11.22 21.24
N ASN A 4 -14.62 9.95 21.35
CA ASN A 4 -13.78 8.83 20.97
C ASN A 4 -13.78 8.78 19.43
N PHE A 5 -12.78 9.42 18.80
CA PHE A 5 -12.55 9.18 17.38
C PHE A 5 -12.15 7.72 17.22
N PRO A 6 -12.86 6.90 16.43
CA PRO A 6 -12.42 5.55 16.17
C PRO A 6 -11.00 5.63 15.59
N LYS A 7 -10.04 4.97 16.24
CA LYS A 7 -8.70 4.77 15.69
C LYS A 7 -8.88 4.05 14.36
N LYS A 8 -8.68 4.76 13.25
CA LYS A 8 -8.66 4.12 11.94
C LYS A 8 -7.44 3.19 11.87
N PRO A 9 -7.57 1.96 11.34
CA PRO A 9 -6.42 1.12 11.10
C PRO A 9 -5.47 1.78 10.09
N HIS A 10 -4.18 1.52 10.28
CA HIS A 10 -3.11 2.01 9.42
C HIS A 10 -2.38 0.80 8.85
N TRP A 11 -2.09 0.84 7.56
CA TRP A 11 -1.51 -0.27 6.82
C TRP A 11 -0.24 0.18 6.12
N ILE A 12 0.76 -0.70 6.07
CA ILE A 12 1.97 -0.48 5.29
C ILE A 12 1.91 -1.43 4.11
N ILE A 13 1.75 -0.87 2.92
CA ILE A 13 1.68 -1.66 1.70
C ILE A 13 3.10 -1.78 1.15
N LEU A 14 3.57 -3.01 1.02
CA LEU A 14 4.92 -3.33 0.57
C LEU A 14 4.91 -3.64 -0.92
N GLY A 15 5.83 -3.05 -1.68
CA GLY A 15 5.94 -3.32 -3.11
C GLY A 15 7.30 -2.95 -3.70
N PRO A 16 7.67 -3.50 -4.87
CA PRO A 16 8.82 -3.02 -5.62
C PRO A 16 8.49 -1.66 -6.27
N GLU A 17 9.54 -0.90 -6.55
CA GLU A 17 9.45 0.45 -7.11
C GLU A 17 8.62 0.51 -8.41
N GLN A 18 8.82 -0.46 -9.31
CA GLN A 18 8.13 -0.50 -10.60
C GLN A 18 6.61 -0.67 -10.46
N SER A 19 6.16 -1.53 -9.53
CA SER A 19 4.73 -1.73 -9.28
C SER A 19 4.10 -0.46 -8.71
N TRP A 20 4.80 0.25 -7.81
CA TRP A 20 4.32 1.53 -7.29
C TRP A 20 4.18 2.60 -8.36
N LYS A 21 5.17 2.73 -9.26
CA LYS A 21 5.07 3.65 -10.41
C LYS A 21 3.82 3.38 -11.26
N ILE A 22 3.50 2.11 -11.48
CA ILE A 22 2.30 1.71 -12.24
C ILE A 22 1.03 2.05 -11.46
N ALA A 23 0.98 1.70 -10.17
CA ALA A 23 -0.16 1.96 -9.29
C ALA A 23 -0.51 3.45 -9.27
N PHE A 24 0.49 4.33 -9.09
CA PHE A 24 0.28 5.78 -9.06
C PHE A 24 -0.15 6.34 -10.41
N LYS A 25 0.42 5.84 -11.52
CA LYS A 25 0.01 6.23 -12.88
C LYS A 25 -1.41 5.78 -13.24
N GLN A 26 -1.89 4.68 -12.66
CA GLN A 26 -3.24 4.15 -12.87
C GLN A 26 -4.26 4.67 -11.85
N HIS A 27 -4.02 5.83 -11.25
CA HIS A 27 -4.92 6.47 -10.29
C HIS A 27 -5.17 5.67 -9.00
N GLY A 28 -4.19 4.88 -8.57
CA GLY A 28 -4.19 4.27 -7.23
C GLY A 28 -4.91 2.93 -7.18
N ILE A 29 -4.36 1.92 -7.86
CA ILE A 29 -4.80 0.53 -7.74
C ILE A 29 -3.65 -0.36 -7.27
N TRP A 30 -3.94 -1.30 -6.35
CA TRP A 30 -2.99 -2.30 -5.89
C TRP A 30 -3.59 -3.69 -5.91
N GLY A 31 -2.74 -4.71 -6.01
CA GLY A 31 -3.13 -6.11 -6.00
C GLY A 31 -2.31 -6.92 -4.99
N LEU A 32 -2.97 -7.88 -4.35
CA LEU A 32 -2.39 -8.81 -3.38
C LEU A 32 -2.53 -10.26 -3.87
N LYS A 33 -1.55 -11.08 -3.48
CA LYS A 33 -1.56 -12.53 -3.72
C LYS A 33 -2.59 -13.22 -2.83
N GLU A 34 -2.95 -14.45 -3.18
CA GLU A 34 -3.98 -15.17 -2.45
C GLU A 34 -3.68 -15.39 -0.96
N MET A 35 -2.41 -15.61 -0.63
CA MET A 35 -1.95 -15.77 0.75
C MET A 35 -2.23 -14.55 1.66
N LEU A 36 -2.42 -13.36 1.07
CA LEU A 36 -2.73 -12.12 1.79
C LEU A 36 -4.23 -11.79 1.79
N TYR A 37 -5.08 -12.80 1.55
CA TYR A 37 -6.54 -12.65 1.63
C TYR A 37 -7.02 -12.12 2.98
N PRO A 38 -6.52 -12.58 4.15
CA PRO A 38 -6.98 -12.06 5.44
C PRO A 38 -6.75 -10.56 5.59
N GLU A 39 -5.57 -10.07 5.19
CA GLU A 39 -5.20 -8.65 5.22
C GLU A 39 -6.05 -7.85 4.23
N TRP A 40 -6.21 -8.35 3.01
CA TRP A 40 -7.09 -7.73 2.02
C TRP A 40 -8.54 -7.63 2.52
N LYS A 41 -9.03 -8.67 3.19
CA LYS A 41 -10.37 -8.72 3.76
C LYS A 41 -10.52 -7.73 4.92
N ALA A 42 -9.46 -7.48 5.68
CA ALA A 42 -9.45 -6.54 6.80
C ALA A 42 -9.32 -5.06 6.40
N LEU A 43 -8.88 -4.75 5.17
CA LEU A 43 -8.88 -3.38 4.64
C LEU A 43 -10.30 -2.83 4.50
N ASP A 44 -10.57 -1.67 5.07
CA ASP A 44 -11.87 -1.00 4.93
C ASP A 44 -11.77 0.42 4.36
N PRO A 45 -12.84 0.91 3.68
CA PRO A 45 -12.87 2.26 3.15
C PRO A 45 -12.50 3.32 4.20
N GLY A 46 -11.53 4.16 3.83
CA GLY A 46 -11.02 5.24 4.66
C GLY A 46 -9.85 4.86 5.56
N ASP A 47 -9.38 3.61 5.55
CA ASP A 47 -8.13 3.19 6.19
C ASP A 47 -6.93 3.93 5.61
N ILE A 48 -5.93 4.19 6.46
CA ILE A 48 -4.72 4.91 6.05
C ILE A 48 -3.70 3.91 5.50
N LEU A 49 -3.16 4.21 4.33
CA LEU A 49 -2.20 3.38 3.62
C LEU A 49 -0.87 4.11 3.48
N PHE A 50 0.21 3.51 3.96
CA PHE A 50 1.58 3.97 3.72
C PHE A 50 2.19 3.18 2.56
N PHE A 51 2.72 3.90 1.57
CA PHE A 51 3.29 3.29 0.37
C PHE A 51 4.79 3.03 0.57
N TYR A 52 5.16 1.79 0.84
CA TYR A 52 6.54 1.40 1.12
C TYR A 52 7.19 0.72 -0.09
N ILE A 53 8.29 1.33 -0.55
CA ILE A 53 9.10 0.77 -1.63
C ILE A 53 10.21 -0.10 -1.04
N THR A 54 10.19 -1.38 -1.41
CA THR A 54 11.17 -2.39 -1.00
C THR A 54 12.45 -2.33 -1.85
N LYS A 55 13.54 -2.93 -1.34
CA LYS A 55 14.85 -3.14 -2.00
C LYS A 55 15.61 -1.88 -2.44
N THR A 56 15.11 -1.09 -3.38
CA THR A 56 15.81 0.04 -4.02
C THR A 56 15.77 1.32 -3.19
N VAL A 57 14.60 1.62 -2.62
CA VAL A 57 14.37 2.81 -1.79
C VAL A 57 14.43 2.42 -0.31
N ARG A 58 13.73 1.35 0.10
CA ARG A 58 13.61 0.89 1.51
C ARG A 58 13.06 2.02 2.40
N GLY A 59 11.83 2.43 2.12
CA GLY A 59 11.16 3.46 2.88
C GLY A 59 9.79 3.80 2.32
N ILE A 60 9.06 4.61 3.09
CA ILE A 60 7.75 5.12 2.75
C ILE A 60 7.93 6.38 1.91
N VAL A 61 7.23 6.41 0.77
CA VAL A 61 7.31 7.52 -0.18
C VAL A 61 6.02 8.32 -0.28
N GLY A 62 4.94 7.85 0.34
CA GLY A 62 3.65 8.51 0.31
C GLY A 62 2.64 7.87 1.24
N ILE A 63 1.48 8.49 1.29
CA ILE A 63 0.34 8.11 2.10
C ILE A 63 -0.94 8.31 1.29
N GLY A 64 -1.92 7.46 1.55
CA GLY A 64 -3.23 7.54 0.94
C GLY A 64 -4.31 6.90 1.79
N ARG A 65 -5.49 6.77 1.18
CA ARG A 65 -6.67 6.20 1.83
C ARG A 65 -7.30 5.12 0.98
N MET A 66 -7.65 4.00 1.61
CA MET A 66 -8.42 2.93 0.98
C MET A 66 -9.77 3.49 0.51
N VAL A 67 -10.17 3.19 -0.73
CA VAL A 67 -11.45 3.60 -1.32
C VAL A 67 -12.40 2.41 -1.40
N THR A 68 -11.99 1.35 -2.10
CA THR A 68 -12.79 0.14 -2.28
C THR A 68 -11.89 -1.07 -2.54
N LYS A 69 -12.44 -2.29 -2.41
CA LYS A 69 -11.77 -3.55 -2.70
C LYS A 69 -12.64 -4.45 -3.56
N PHE A 70 -12.01 -5.20 -4.48
CA PHE A 70 -12.69 -6.13 -5.38
C PHE A 70 -11.77 -7.30 -5.77
N ILE A 71 -12.38 -8.38 -6.25
CA ILE A 71 -11.68 -9.52 -6.84
C ILE A 71 -11.68 -9.34 -8.35
N GLN A 72 -10.56 -9.65 -9.01
CA GLN A 72 -10.40 -9.47 -10.44
C GLN A 72 -9.78 -10.70 -11.10
N ASP A 73 -10.28 -11.05 -12.28
CA ASP A 73 -9.88 -12.21 -13.07
C ASP A 73 -9.13 -11.84 -14.37
N LYS A 74 -8.93 -10.54 -14.63
CA LYS A 74 -8.17 -10.03 -15.78
C LYS A 74 -6.75 -9.55 -15.40
N PRO A 75 -5.70 -9.97 -16.13
CA PRO A 75 -4.33 -9.47 -15.97
C PRO A 75 -4.25 -7.94 -16.07
N LEU A 76 -3.58 -7.31 -15.11
CA LEU A 76 -3.34 -5.86 -15.11
C LEU A 76 -1.85 -5.54 -15.07
N TRP A 77 -1.10 -6.25 -14.23
CA TRP A 77 0.32 -5.99 -14.03
C TRP A 77 1.16 -6.53 -15.21
N PRO A 78 2.34 -5.96 -15.50
CA PRO A 78 3.17 -6.41 -16.61
C PRO A 78 3.52 -7.90 -16.56
N ASP A 79 3.82 -8.42 -15.37
CA ASP A 79 4.10 -9.84 -15.11
C ASP A 79 2.87 -10.72 -15.32
N GLU A 80 1.68 -10.26 -14.94
CA GLU A 80 0.42 -10.98 -15.24
C GLU A 80 0.12 -11.01 -16.74
N ARG A 81 0.38 -9.90 -17.46
CA ARG A 81 0.17 -9.82 -18.91
C ARG A 81 1.14 -10.71 -19.67
N GLU A 82 2.41 -10.73 -19.26
CA GLU A 82 3.43 -11.60 -19.83
C GLU A 82 3.13 -13.07 -19.56
N ALA A 83 2.69 -13.40 -18.34
CA ALA A 83 2.33 -14.78 -17.96
C ALA A 83 0.95 -15.22 -18.48
N GLY A 84 0.14 -14.30 -19.01
CA GLY A 84 -1.23 -14.58 -19.47
C GLY A 84 -2.19 -15.03 -18.37
N LYS A 85 -1.89 -14.76 -17.09
CA LYS A 85 -2.69 -15.21 -15.93
C LYS A 85 -2.69 -14.17 -14.82
N VAL A 86 -3.75 -14.16 -14.02
CA VAL A 86 -3.82 -13.34 -12.80
C VAL A 86 -2.94 -13.94 -11.71
N ILE A 87 -2.11 -13.09 -11.10
CA ILE A 87 -1.21 -13.42 -10.00
C ILE A 87 -1.66 -12.68 -8.73
N TYR A 88 -2.30 -11.51 -8.88
CA TYR A 88 -2.76 -10.65 -7.80
C TYR A 88 -4.28 -10.39 -7.92
N PRO A 89 -5.11 -11.40 -7.59
CA PRO A 89 -6.56 -11.33 -7.79
C PRO A 89 -7.26 -10.38 -6.83
N PHE A 90 -6.70 -10.18 -5.63
CA PHE A 90 -7.28 -9.36 -4.58
C PHE A 90 -6.85 -7.91 -4.72
N ARG A 91 -7.73 -7.08 -5.29
CA ARG A 91 -7.40 -5.69 -5.64
C ARG A 91 -8.10 -4.70 -4.75
N PHE A 92 -7.50 -3.54 -4.61
CA PHE A 92 -8.13 -2.39 -3.99
C PHE A 92 -7.69 -1.11 -4.67
N GLU A 93 -8.57 -0.13 -4.59
CA GLU A 93 -8.32 1.24 -5.02
C GLU A 93 -8.04 2.13 -3.82
N PHE A 94 -7.22 3.15 -4.03
CA PHE A 94 -6.85 4.10 -3.01
C PHE A 94 -6.69 5.51 -3.58
N TRP A 95 -7.02 6.49 -2.75
CA TRP A 95 -6.71 7.88 -3.03
C TRP A 95 -5.30 8.21 -2.56
N ILE A 96 -4.55 9.01 -3.32
CA ILE A 96 -3.23 9.49 -2.92
C ILE A 96 -3.41 10.83 -2.22
N ASP A 97 -3.09 10.88 -0.92
CA ASP A 97 -3.17 12.12 -0.15
C ASP A 97 -1.86 12.91 -0.23
N TYR A 98 -0.73 12.19 -0.21
CA TYR A 98 0.59 12.78 -0.39
C TYR A 98 1.55 11.76 -1.00
N LEU A 99 2.37 12.22 -1.93
CA LEU A 99 3.38 11.41 -2.60
C LEU A 99 4.61 12.27 -2.88
N LEU A 100 5.79 11.78 -2.50
CA LEU A 100 7.06 12.38 -2.90
C LEU A 100 7.22 12.29 -4.42
N GLU A 101 7.83 13.31 -5.01
CA GLU A 101 8.29 13.22 -6.40
C GLU A 101 9.27 12.06 -6.56
N GLU A 102 9.24 11.38 -7.70
CA GLU A 102 10.03 10.15 -7.93
C GLU A 102 11.54 10.36 -7.69
N LYS A 103 12.09 11.50 -8.10
CA LYS A 103 13.50 11.86 -7.87
C LYS A 103 13.87 11.94 -6.38
N ASP A 104 12.88 12.23 -5.53
CA ASP A 104 13.08 12.45 -4.10
C ASP A 104 12.89 11.17 -3.28
N TRP A 105 12.43 10.06 -3.88
CA TRP A 105 12.12 8.82 -3.17
C TRP A 105 13.32 8.28 -2.39
N LYS A 106 14.53 8.38 -2.92
CA LYS A 106 15.72 7.89 -2.21
C LYS A 106 16.12 8.80 -1.06
N GLU A 107 16.02 10.12 -1.23
CA GLU A 107 16.59 11.08 -0.27
C GLU A 107 15.61 11.45 0.84
N LYS A 108 14.31 11.57 0.51
CA LYS A 108 13.29 12.12 1.42
C LYS A 108 12.31 11.07 1.95
N ARG A 109 12.53 9.78 1.67
CA ARG A 109 11.71 8.69 2.23
C ARG A 109 11.67 8.74 3.75
N TYR A 110 10.57 8.26 4.30
CA TYR A 110 10.46 7.97 5.72
C TYR A 110 10.89 6.53 6.00
N LEU A 111 11.83 6.33 6.91
CA LEU A 111 12.18 4.98 7.37
C LEU A 111 11.13 4.50 8.37
N LEU A 112 10.88 3.20 8.39
CA LEU A 112 9.94 2.58 9.32
C LEU A 112 10.30 2.87 10.79
N ASP A 113 11.59 2.84 11.12
CA ASP A 113 12.09 3.16 12.45
C ASP A 113 11.71 4.58 12.93
N TYR A 114 11.55 5.53 12.01
CA TYR A 114 11.07 6.87 12.34
C TYR A 114 9.56 6.92 12.60
N LEU A 115 8.78 6.05 11.96
CA LEU A 115 7.35 5.93 12.25
C LEU A 115 7.11 5.23 13.59
N PHE A 116 7.83 4.15 13.90
CA PHE A 116 7.66 3.44 15.18
C PHE A 116 8.01 4.32 16.39
N LYS A 117 9.05 5.15 16.28
CA LYS A 117 9.39 6.11 17.32
C LYS A 117 8.33 7.19 17.55
N ARG A 118 7.51 7.53 16.55
CA ARG A 118 6.46 8.57 16.66
C ARG A 118 5.06 8.01 16.93
N CYS A 119 4.78 6.76 16.54
CA CYS A 119 3.45 6.15 16.67
C CYS A 119 3.27 5.29 17.93
N GLY A 120 4.33 5.06 18.72
CA GLY A 120 4.28 4.10 19.83
C GLY A 120 4.42 2.66 19.31
N GLU A 121 5.01 1.79 20.12
CA GLU A 121 5.62 0.49 19.77
C GLU A 121 4.64 -0.63 19.32
N GLU A 122 3.52 -0.32 18.68
CA GLU A 122 2.55 -1.34 18.25
C GLU A 122 2.21 -1.20 16.77
N LEU A 123 3.02 -1.81 15.91
CA LEU A 123 2.65 -2.14 14.53
C LEU A 123 3.40 -3.43 14.18
N ILE A 124 2.67 -4.53 14.31
CA ILE A 124 3.15 -5.90 14.09
C ILE A 124 3.24 -6.13 12.58
N PHE A 125 4.41 -6.57 12.08
CA PHE A 125 4.54 -7.18 10.77
C PHE A 125 4.45 -8.69 10.90
N TYR A 126 3.60 -9.34 10.10
CA TYR A 126 3.71 -10.78 9.87
C TYR A 126 4.66 -11.04 8.69
N ASN A 127 5.61 -11.96 8.92
CA ASN A 127 6.54 -12.51 7.91
C ASN A 127 5.83 -13.50 6.99
#